data_AF-A0A2N7HTR3-F1
#
_entry.id   AF-A0A2N7HTR3-F1
#
_cell.length_a   1.000
_cell.length_b   1.000
_cell.length_c   1.000
_cell.angle_alpha   90.00
_cell.angle_beta   90.00
_cell.angle_gamma   90.00
#
_symmetry.space_group_name_H-M   'P 1'
#
loop_
_entity.id
_entity.type
_entity.pdbx_description
1 polymer ?
#
loop_
_entity_poly.entity_id
_entity_poly.type
_entity_poly.pdbx_seq_one_letter_code
_entity_poly.pdbx_strand_id
1 'polypeptide(L)' 'MAFKLTEQLNISHHVNVVDIAFDDELFSRYGVTIPVLKFESSDFSQSSELNWPFGLLELNDWLKKNGITYNS' A
#
# COMPACT_ATOMS: atom_id res chain seq x y z
N MET A 1 -6.12 11.44 -2.81
CA MET A 1 -6.12 10.04 -3.31
C MET A 1 -4.98 9.30 -2.65
N ALA A 2 -5.10 7.99 -2.42
CA ALA A 2 -4.11 7.17 -1.71
C ALA A 2 -2.66 7.38 -2.16
N PHE A 3 -2.40 7.36 -3.47
CA PHE A 3 -1.06 7.59 -4.02
C PHE A 3 -0.46 8.95 -3.65
N LYS A 4 -1.26 10.01 -3.57
CA LYS A 4 -0.78 11.33 -3.14
C LYS A 4 -0.29 11.34 -1.69
N LEU A 5 -0.81 10.45 -0.84
CA LEU A 5 -0.32 10.30 0.54
C LEU A 5 1.06 9.64 0.56
N THR A 6 1.34 8.73 -0.37
CA THR A 6 2.66 8.09 -0.49
C THR A 6 3.71 9.10 -1.00
N GLU A 7 3.33 10.01 -1.90
CA GLU A 7 4.18 11.13 -2.32
C GLU A 7 4.50 12.08 -1.15
N GLN A 8 3.50 12.40 -0.31
CA GLN A 8 3.70 13.27 0.85
C GLN A 8 4.65 12.68 1.90
N LEU A 9 4.70 11.35 2.00
CA LEU A 9 5.66 10.66 2.85
C LEU A 9 7.00 10.38 2.15
N ASN A 10 7.17 10.85 0.91
CA ASN A 10 8.34 10.60 0.07
C ASN A 10 8.62 9.10 -0.13
N ILE A 11 7.60 8.25 -0.15
CA ILE A 11 7.74 6.79 -0.30
C ILE A 11 7.29 6.31 -1.67
N SER A 12 6.75 7.21 -2.50
CA SER A 12 6.19 6.90 -3.82
C SER A 12 7.18 6.16 -4.73
N HIS A 13 8.48 6.39 -4.56
CA HIS A 13 9.55 5.70 -5.30
C HIS A 13 9.72 4.22 -4.90
N HIS A 14 9.22 3.81 -3.74
CA HIS A 14 9.18 2.42 -3.28
C HIS A 14 7.84 1.74 -3.54
N VAL A 15 6.85 2.46 -4.08
CA VAL A 15 5.51 1.93 -4.35
C VAL A 15 5.44 1.49 -5.81
N ASN A 16 5.16 0.20 -6.02
CA ASN A 16 4.84 -0.31 -7.34
C ASN A 16 3.32 -0.16 -7.60
N VAL A 17 2.96 0.55 -8.67
CA VAL A 17 1.55 0.71 -9.07
C VAL A 17 1.20 -0.45 -10.00
N VAL A 18 0.25 -1.29 -9.56
CA VAL A 18 -0.25 -2.42 -10.35
C VAL A 18 -1.66 -2.08 -10.83
N ASP A 19 -1.85 -2.12 -12.15
CA ASP A 19 -3.18 -2.05 -12.74
C ASP A 19 -3.84 -3.43 -12.66
N ILE A 20 -5.01 -3.48 -12.03
CA ILE A 20 -5.75 -4.73 -11.81
C ILE A 20 -6.80 -4.97 -12.90
N ALA A 21 -6.99 -4.07 -13.86
CA ALA A 21 -8.06 -4.15 -14.85
C ALA A 21 -8.00 -5.40 -15.75
N PHE A 22 -6.83 -6.02 -15.89
CA PHE A 22 -6.61 -7.22 -16.70
C PHE A 22 -6.29 -8.48 -15.90
N ASP A 23 -6.33 -8.40 -14.56
CA ASP A 23 -6.09 -9.53 -13.66
C ASP A 23 -7.39 -9.84 -12.94
N ASP A 24 -8.09 -10.90 -13.37
CA ASP A 24 -9.40 -11.27 -12.85
C ASP A 24 -9.38 -11.60 -11.36
N GLU A 25 -8.27 -12.14 -10.82
CA GLU A 25 -8.14 -12.44 -9.39
C GLU A 25 -8.00 -11.15 -8.57
N LEU A 26 -7.13 -10.24 -9.00
CA LEU A 26 -6.96 -8.93 -8.34
C LEU A 26 -8.20 -8.05 -8.52
N PHE A 27 -8.84 -8.07 -9.68
CA PHE A 27 -10.09 -7.36 -9.94
C PHE A 27 -11.22 -7.90 -9.08
N SER A 28 -11.37 -9.21 -8.94
CA SER A 28 -12.36 -9.81 -8.06
C SER A 28 -12.15 -9.43 -6.60
N ARG A 29 -10.88 -9.37 -6.15
CA ARG A 29 -10.52 -9.07 -4.76
C ARG A 29 -10.58 -7.59 -4.40
N TYR A 30 -10.12 -6.71 -5.30
CA TYR A 30 -9.94 -5.29 -5.02
C TYR A 30 -10.80 -4.36 -5.88
N GLY A 31 -11.54 -4.86 -6.88
CA GLY A 31 -12.28 -4.05 -7.85
C GLY A 31 -13.30 -3.07 -7.25
N VAL A 32 -13.72 -3.28 -5.99
CA VAL A 32 -14.64 -2.38 -5.26
C VAL A 32 -13.90 -1.50 -4.23
N THR A 33 -12.73 -1.92 -3.77
CA THR A 33 -11.99 -1.30 -2.66
C THR A 33 -10.74 -0.55 -3.09
N ILE A 34 -10.41 -0.53 -4.39
CA ILE A 34 -9.32 0.30 -4.92
C ILE A 34 -9.55 1.79 -4.59
N PRO A 35 -8.50 2.51 -4.13
CA PRO A 35 -7.10 2.08 -4.06
C PRO A 35 -6.73 1.30 -2.78
N VAL A 36 -5.91 0.25 -2.92
CA VAL A 36 -5.38 -0.55 -1.78
C VAL A 36 -3.85 -0.55 -1.81
N LEU A 37 -3.22 -0.40 -0.65
CA LEU A 37 -1.77 -0.61 -0.51
C LEU A 37 -1.51 -1.99 0.08
N LYS A 38 -0.65 -2.76 -0.57
CA LYS A 38 -0.18 -4.07 -0.08
C LYS A 38 1.31 -3.98 0.23
N PHE A 39 1.70 -4.44 1.40
CA PHE A 39 3.08 -4.73 1.75
C PHE A 39 3.29 -6.24 1.74
N GLU A 40 4.42 -6.66 1.18
CA GLU A 40 4.84 -8.05 1.12
C GLU A 40 6.34 -8.09 1.44
N SER A 41 6.68 -8.79 2.52
CA SER A 41 8.06 -8.97 2.94
C SER A 41 8.80 -9.90 1.96
N SER A 42 10.10 -9.69 1.79
CA SER A 42 10.96 -10.45 0.88
C SER A 42 11.02 -11.95 1.17
N ASP A 43 10.71 -12.34 2.41
CA ASP A 43 10.67 -13.73 2.87
C ASP A 43 9.26 -14.35 2.80
N PHE A 44 8.27 -13.63 2.25
CA PHE A 44 6.85 -14.00 2.22
C PHE A 44 6.24 -14.35 3.58
N SER A 45 6.92 -14.04 4.69
CA SER A 45 6.46 -14.38 6.04
C SER A 45 5.42 -13.38 6.54
N GLN A 46 5.44 -12.16 6.00
CA GLN A 46 4.55 -11.07 6.38
C GLN A 46 3.94 -10.43 5.13
N SER A 47 2.61 -10.37 5.13
CA SER A 47 1.84 -9.54 4.22
C SER A 47 0.90 -8.65 5.01
N SER A 48 0.71 -7.42 4.55
CA SER A 48 -0.22 -6.48 5.16
C SER A 48 -0.92 -5.69 4.08
N GLU A 49 -2.19 -5.36 4.33
CA GLU A 49 -3.02 -4.60 3.40
C GLU A 49 -3.59 -3.39 4.13
N LEU A 50 -3.54 -2.24 3.48
CA LEU A 50 -4.16 -1.00 3.94
C LEU A 50 -5.23 -0.59 2.92
N ASN A 51 -6.49 -0.79 3.32
CA ASN A 51 -7.65 -0.50 2.50
C ASN A 51 -8.02 0.98 2.62
N TRP A 52 -8.42 1.59 1.50
CA TRP A 52 -8.98 2.94 1.51
C TRP A 52 -10.37 2.97 2.20
N PRO A 53 -10.74 4.05 2.89
CA PRO A 53 -10.00 5.30 3.11
C PRO A 53 -8.99 5.24 4.25
N PHE A 54 -7.83 5.86 4.05
CA PHE A 54 -6.85 6.09 5.10
C PHE A 54 -6.20 7.48 5.00
N GLY A 55 -5.77 8.02 6.14
CA GLY A 55 -5.02 9.27 6.24
C GLY A 55 -3.49 9.10 6.27
N LEU A 56 -2.76 10.22 6.35
CA LEU A 56 -1.30 10.20 6.51
C LEU A 56 -0.85 9.50 7.80
N LEU A 57 -1.58 9.71 8.90
CA LEU A 57 -1.26 9.11 10.20
C LEU A 57 -1.40 7.59 10.13
N GLU A 58 -2.52 7.09 9.61
CA GLU A 58 -2.76 5.65 9.45
C GLU A 58 -1.75 5.01 8.49
N LEU A 59 -1.43 5.70 7.37
CA LEU A 59 -0.40 5.25 6.46
C LEU A 59 0.97 5.16 7.15
N ASN A 60 1.38 6.19 7.90
CA ASN A 60 2.65 6.21 8.61
C ASN A 60 2.73 5.11 9.68
N ASP A 61 1.67 4.92 10.45
CA ASP A 61 1.60 3.87 11.47
C ASP A 61 1.61 2.47 10.83
N TRP A 62 0.94 2.30 9.69
CA TRP A 62 0.98 1.07 8.92
C TRP A 62 2.39 0.77 8.37
N LEU A 63 3.09 1.77 7.83
CA LEU A 63 4.48 1.61 7.38
C LEU A 63 5.39 1.17 8.52
N LYS A 64 5.29 1.81 9.68
CA LYS A 64 6.06 1.44 10.89
C LYS A 64 5.76 0.02 11.35
N LYS A 65 4.49 -0.40 11.34
CA LYS A 65 4.09 -1.78 11.67
C LYS A 65 4.69 -2.81 10.71
N ASN A 66 4.91 -2.42 9.46
CA ASN A 66 5.55 -3.26 8.45
C ASN A 66 7.08 -3.14 8.42
N GLY A 67 7.69 -2.46 9.41
CA GLY A 67 9.14 -2.30 9.49
C GLY A 67 9.72 -1.32 8.46
N ILE A 68 8.88 -0.60 7.72
CA ILE A 68 9.29 0.48 6.82
C ILE A 68 9.46 1.74 7.68
N THR A 69 10.55 1.79 8.45
CA THR A 69 10.93 2.97 9.21
C THR A 69 11.83 3.85 8.36
N TYR A 70 11.28 4.94 7.84
CA TYR A 70 12.07 6.01 7.24
C TYR A 70 12.82 6.73 8.36
N ASN A 71 14.07 6.35 8.58
CA ASN A 71 15.00 7.15 9.37
C ASN A 71 15.48 8.30 8.48
N SER A 72 15.22 9.55 8.89
CA SER A 72 15.75 10.77 8.26
C SER A 72 17.28 10.77 8.15
#